data_AF-A0A3D5AYT4-F1
#
_entry.id   AF-A0A3D5AYT4-F1
#
_cell.length_a   1.000
_cell.length_b   1.000
_cell.length_c   1.000
_cell.angle_alpha   90.00
_cell.angle_beta   90.00
_cell.angle_gamma   90.00
#
_symmetry.space_group_name_H-M   'P 1'
#
loop_
_entity.id
_entity.type
_entity.pdbx_description
1 polymer ?
#
loop_
_entity_poly.entity_id
_entity_poly.type
_entity_poly.pdbx_seq_one_letter_code
_entity_poly.pdbx_strand_id
1 'polypeptide(L)'
;TLAIIAYRQPVTRGEIEDIRGVAVSSEIIKTLQGRDWVRQVGTRDVPGRPALYGTTRGFLEHFNLKGLDELPPLAELRDVDKIAAELNLRLPVDEPLPDPEAPAGSEETSEREAAPESDVPDHEASADATAPLEARADDDHSTPAKL
;
A
#
# COMPACT_ATOMS: atom_id res chain seq x y z
N THR A 1 -8.84 6.12 -3.91
CA THR A 1 -9.79 6.05 -2.78
C THR A 1 -10.64 7.29 -2.67
N LEU A 2 -10.07 8.49 -2.45
CA LEU A 2 -10.84 9.74 -2.30
C LEU A 2 -11.77 10.04 -3.47
N ALA A 3 -11.28 9.95 -4.72
CA ALA A 3 -12.10 10.18 -5.91
C ALA A 3 -13.34 9.26 -5.96
N ILE A 4 -13.18 7.97 -5.61
CA ILE A 4 -14.31 7.03 -5.58
C ILE A 4 -15.36 7.49 -4.57
N ILE A 5 -14.94 7.93 -3.38
CA ILE A 5 -15.86 8.46 -2.37
C ILE A 5 -16.60 9.70 -2.90
N ALA A 6 -15.90 10.64 -3.56
CA ALA A 6 -16.51 11.85 -4.11
C ALA A 6 -17.60 11.55 -5.16
N TYR A 7 -17.38 10.59 -6.06
CA TYR A 7 -18.29 10.27 -7.17
C TYR A 7 -19.31 9.15 -6.87
N ARG A 8 -19.14 8.37 -5.81
CA ARG A 8 -19.99 7.20 -5.47
C ARG A 8 -20.63 7.26 -4.09
N GLN A 9 -20.45 8.34 -3.33
CA GLN A 9 -21.07 8.46 -2.02
C GLN A 9 -22.60 8.35 -2.08
N PRO A 10 -23.24 7.74 -1.06
CA PRO A 10 -22.63 7.10 0.11
C PRO A 10 -22.06 5.70 -0.20
N VAL A 11 -20.77 5.47 0.09
CA VAL A 11 -20.04 4.24 -0.29
C VAL A 11 -19.36 3.58 0.91
N THR A 12 -19.31 2.25 0.93
CA THR A 12 -18.62 1.44 1.96
C THR A 12 -17.17 1.17 1.60
N ARG A 13 -16.33 0.79 2.59
CA ARG A 13 -14.94 0.40 2.33
C ARG A 13 -14.84 -0.76 1.32
N GLY A 14 -15.71 -1.77 1.45
CA GLY A 14 -15.72 -2.92 0.54
C GLY A 14 -16.02 -2.53 -0.90
N GLU A 15 -17.03 -1.68 -1.13
CA GLU A 15 -17.33 -1.19 -2.49
C GLU A 15 -16.17 -0.38 -3.09
N ILE A 16 -15.41 0.34 -2.27
CA ILE A 16 -14.20 1.03 -2.75
C ILE A 16 -13.14 0.02 -3.20
N GLU A 17 -12.95 -1.07 -2.44
CA GLU A 17 -12.01 -2.14 -2.76
C GLU A 17 -12.42 -2.85 -4.06
N ASP A 18 -13.70 -3.17 -4.21
CA ASP A 18 -14.26 -3.82 -5.40
C ASP A 18 -14.05 -2.97 -6.66
N ILE A 19 -14.28 -1.66 -6.58
CA ILE A 19 -14.06 -0.73 -7.71
C ILE A 19 -12.57 -0.58 -8.04
N ARG A 20 -11.68 -0.60 -7.05
CA ARG A 20 -10.24 -0.45 -7.26
C ARG A 20 -9.54 -1.74 -7.68
N GLY A 21 -10.16 -2.89 -7.44
CA GLY A 21 -9.52 -4.20 -7.62
C GLY A 21 -8.38 -4.48 -6.63
N VAL A 22 -8.18 -3.64 -5.61
CA VAL A 22 -7.14 -3.80 -4.59
C VAL A 22 -7.64 -3.42 -3.21
N ALA A 23 -7.10 -4.08 -2.19
CA ALA A 23 -7.43 -3.81 -0.80
C ALA A 23 -7.11 -2.36 -0.40
N VAL A 24 -7.95 -1.81 0.49
CA VAL A 24 -7.82 -0.46 1.02
C VAL A 24 -7.68 -0.57 2.53
N SER A 25 -6.48 -0.24 3.02
CA SER A 25 -6.21 -0.18 4.46
C SER A 25 -7.12 0.83 5.16
N SER A 26 -7.60 0.46 6.35
CA SER A 26 -8.34 1.35 7.25
C SER A 26 -7.58 2.64 7.57
N GLU A 27 -6.24 2.62 7.51
CA GLU A 27 -5.41 3.79 7.79
C GLU A 27 -5.57 4.90 6.73
N ILE A 28 -5.80 4.52 5.47
CA ILE A 28 -6.10 5.50 4.39
C ILE A 28 -7.41 6.22 4.71
N ILE A 29 -8.43 5.48 5.13
CA ILE A 29 -9.74 6.05 5.48
C ILE A 29 -9.63 6.94 6.72
N LYS A 30 -8.84 6.54 7.73
CA LYS A 30 -8.56 7.40 8.89
C LYS A 30 -7.81 8.67 8.51
N THR A 31 -6.82 8.57 7.63
CA THR A 31 -6.05 9.74 7.16
C THR A 31 -6.96 10.75 6.45
N LEU A 32 -7.88 10.28 5.60
CA LEU A 32 -8.84 11.14 4.91
C LEU A 32 -9.84 11.79 5.88
N GLN A 33 -10.23 11.08 6.94
CA GLN A 33 -11.07 11.62 8.01
C GLN A 33 -10.32 12.64 8.87
N GLY A 34 -9.06 12.37 9.23
CA GLY A 34 -8.23 13.27 10.03
C GLY A 34 -7.92 14.61 9.34
N ARG A 35 -8.01 14.65 8.00
CA ARG A 35 -7.89 15.88 7.19
C ARG A 35 -9.24 16.59 6.96
N ASP A 36 -10.31 16.09 7.55
CA ASP A 36 -11.69 16.53 7.29
C ASP A 36 -12.02 16.57 5.79
N TRP A 37 -11.63 15.55 5.03
CA TRP A 37 -12.04 15.40 3.62
C TRP A 37 -13.17 14.39 3.45
N VAL A 38 -13.24 13.43 4.36
CA VAL A 38 -14.22 12.35 4.36
C VAL A 38 -14.77 12.19 5.76
N ARG A 39 -16.04 11.82 5.88
CA ARG A 39 -16.66 11.43 7.15
C ARG A 39 -17.54 10.20 6.99
N GLN A 40 -17.85 9.55 8.11
CA GLN A 40 -18.91 8.57 8.15
C GLN A 40 -20.27 9.27 8.08
N VAL A 41 -21.08 8.92 7.08
CA VAL A 41 -22.43 9.46 6.87
C VAL A 41 -23.54 8.51 7.32
N GLY A 42 -23.19 7.25 7.64
CA GLY A 42 -24.13 6.27 8.17
C GLY A 42 -23.55 4.87 8.26
N THR A 43 -24.43 3.88 8.37
CA THR A 43 -24.10 2.45 8.28
C THR A 43 -25.12 1.79 7.36
N ARG A 44 -24.71 0.77 6.61
CA ARG A 44 -25.61 0.04 5.73
C ARG A 44 -26.34 -1.08 6.49
N ASP A 45 -27.60 -1.32 6.17
CA ASP A 45 -28.42 -2.36 6.80
C ASP A 45 -28.23 -3.73 6.12
N VAL A 46 -27.03 -4.27 6.26
CA VAL A 46 -26.63 -5.60 5.78
C VAL A 46 -25.78 -6.29 6.86
N PRO A 47 -25.58 -7.62 6.80
CA PRO A 47 -24.71 -8.32 7.75
C PRO A 47 -23.33 -7.66 7.85
N GLY A 48 -22.86 -7.42 9.07
CA GLY A 48 -21.62 -6.69 9.36
C GLY A 48 -21.76 -5.16 9.41
N ARG A 49 -22.93 -4.61 9.05
CA ARG A 49 -23.31 -3.19 9.14
C ARG A 49 -22.18 -2.21 8.78
N PRO A 50 -21.61 -2.32 7.56
CA PRO A 50 -20.44 -1.55 7.19
C PRO A 50 -20.72 -0.04 7.21
N ALA A 51 -19.71 0.73 7.60
CA ALA A 51 -19.75 2.19 7.60
C ALA A 51 -19.88 2.73 6.17
N LEU A 52 -20.70 3.77 6.02
CA LEU A 52 -20.86 4.54 4.78
C LEU A 52 -20.05 5.83 4.88
N TYR A 53 -19.29 6.12 3.84
CA TYR A 53 -18.43 7.29 3.75
C TYR A 53 -18.94 8.27 2.70
N GLY A 54 -18.71 9.56 2.98
CA GLY A 54 -18.99 10.67 2.07
C GLY A 54 -18.02 11.82 2.30
N THR A 55 -17.97 12.77 1.38
CA THR A 55 -17.13 13.96 1.47
C THR A 55 -17.71 14.99 2.43
N THR A 56 -16.86 15.91 2.89
CA THR A 56 -17.19 16.98 3.84
C THR A 56 -17.06 18.35 3.17
N ARG A 57 -17.29 19.41 3.96
CA ARG A 57 -17.03 20.79 3.53
C ARG A 57 -15.53 21.06 3.38
N GLY A 58 -14.68 20.48 4.22
CA GLY A 58 -13.23 20.60 4.10
C GLY A 58 -12.69 20.03 2.78
N PHE A 59 -13.33 19.00 2.22
CA PHE A 59 -13.05 18.56 0.85
C PHE A 59 -13.36 19.66 -0.17
N LEU A 60 -14.57 20.23 -0.14
CA LEU A 60 -14.98 21.27 -1.09
C LEU A 60 -14.07 22.50 -1.00
N GLU A 61 -13.73 22.94 0.21
CA GLU A 61 -12.81 24.07 0.45
C GLU A 61 -11.40 23.77 -0.07
N HIS A 62 -10.89 22.55 0.14
CA HIS A 62 -9.55 22.17 -0.34
C HIS A 62 -9.46 22.12 -1.87
N PHE A 63 -10.51 21.63 -2.54
CA PHE A 63 -10.58 21.59 -4.01
C PHE A 63 -11.20 22.87 -4.61
N ASN A 64 -11.47 23.87 -3.77
CA ASN A 64 -12.00 25.17 -4.15
C ASN A 64 -13.34 25.10 -4.94
N LEU A 65 -14.18 24.12 -4.57
CA LEU A 65 -15.48 23.83 -5.16
C LEU A 65 -16.61 24.44 -4.31
N LYS A 66 -17.68 24.90 -4.94
CA LYS A 66 -18.90 25.34 -4.25
C LYS A 66 -19.83 24.17 -3.93
N GLY A 67 -19.75 23.10 -4.70
CA GLY A 67 -20.61 21.93 -4.62
C GLY A 67 -20.00 20.71 -5.28
N LEU A 68 -20.63 19.55 -5.09
CA LEU A 68 -20.19 18.29 -5.71
C LEU A 68 -20.58 18.20 -7.18
N ASP A 69 -21.50 19.04 -7.63
CA ASP A 69 -21.92 19.19 -9.03
C ASP A 69 -20.86 19.86 -9.90
N GLU A 70 -19.89 20.56 -9.32
CA GLU A 70 -18.75 21.15 -10.02
C GLU A 70 -17.63 20.12 -10.30
N LEU A 71 -17.79 18.87 -9.85
CA LEU A 71 -16.84 17.80 -10.17
C LEU A 71 -16.94 17.42 -11.67
N PRO A 72 -15.81 17.27 -12.38
CA PRO A 72 -15.82 16.85 -13.78
C PRO A 72 -16.65 15.58 -13.99
N PRO A 73 -17.57 15.54 -14.97
CA PRO A 73 -18.36 14.36 -15.22
C PRO A 73 -17.45 13.19 -15.61
N LEU A 74 -17.81 11.99 -15.17
CA LEU A 74 -16.99 10.79 -15.37
C LEU A 74 -16.72 10.46 -16.85
N ALA A 75 -17.55 10.96 -17.76
CA ALA A 75 -17.34 10.82 -19.20
C ALA A 75 -16.10 11.61 -19.68
N GLU A 76 -15.83 12.78 -19.11
CA GLU A 76 -14.68 13.63 -19.45
C GLU A 76 -13.38 13.09 -18.83
N LEU A 77 -13.47 12.40 -17.69
CA LEU A 77 -12.30 11.73 -17.08
C LEU A 77 -11.74 10.58 -17.91
N ARG A 78 -12.42 10.10 -18.97
CA ARG A 78 -11.82 9.13 -19.90
C ARG A 78 -10.73 9.75 -20.77
N ASP A 79 -10.72 11.07 -20.89
CA ASP A 79 -9.69 11.86 -21.55
C ASP A 79 -8.79 12.54 -20.50
N VAL A 80 -8.42 11.84 -19.41
CA VAL A 80 -7.53 12.38 -18.36
C VAL A 80 -6.23 12.95 -18.92
N ASP A 81 -5.72 12.39 -20.01
CA ASP A 81 -4.52 12.89 -20.70
C ASP A 81 -4.73 14.29 -21.31
N LYS A 82 -5.93 14.58 -21.84
CA LYS A 82 -6.27 15.92 -22.35
C LYS A 82 -6.45 16.92 -21.21
N ILE A 83 -7.14 16.51 -20.14
CA ILE A 83 -7.34 17.35 -18.95
C ILE A 83 -5.99 17.69 -18.29
N ALA A 84 -5.09 16.71 -18.19
CA ALA A 84 -3.74 16.91 -17.69
C ALA A 84 -2.94 17.87 -18.58
N ALA A 85 -3.08 17.75 -19.91
CA ALA A 85 -2.45 18.67 -20.85
C ALA A 85 -2.99 20.12 -20.73
N GLU A 86 -4.30 20.29 -20.56
CA GLU A 86 -4.93 21.61 -20.36
C GLU A 86 -4.57 22.25 -19.01
N LEU A 87 -4.45 21.44 -17.96
CA LEU A 87 -4.00 21.87 -16.64
C LEU A 87 -2.47 21.97 -16.51
N ASN A 88 -1.75 21.73 -17.62
CA ASN A 88 -0.29 21.69 -17.66
C ASN A 88 0.33 20.75 -16.59
N LEU A 89 -0.45 19.75 -16.17
CA LEU A 89 -0.11 18.75 -15.16
C LEU A 89 0.71 17.66 -15.84
N ARG A 90 2.01 17.60 -15.55
CA ARG A 90 2.83 16.46 -15.97
C ARG A 90 2.53 15.27 -15.06
N LEU A 91 1.61 14.42 -15.48
CA LEU A 91 1.37 13.13 -14.83
C LEU A 91 2.61 12.24 -15.07
N PRO A 92 3.24 11.68 -14.03
CA PRO A 92 4.24 10.63 -14.21
C PRO A 92 3.49 9.35 -14.58
N VAL A 93 3.29 9.15 -15.88
CA VAL A 93 2.83 7.88 -16.43
C VAL A 93 3.86 7.47 -17.49
N ASP A 94 4.36 6.24 -17.33
CA ASP A 94 5.40 5.60 -18.11
C ASP A 94 6.82 6.18 -17.99
N GLU A 95 7.46 5.93 -16.84
CA GLU A 95 8.85 5.48 -16.92
C GLU A 95 8.77 3.95 -16.95
N PRO A 96 9.09 3.30 -18.09
CA PRO A 96 9.06 1.85 -18.15
C PRO A 96 10.02 1.31 -17.09
N LEU A 97 9.49 0.57 -16.12
CA LEU A 97 10.32 -0.19 -15.19
C LEU A 97 11.22 -1.09 -16.05
N PRO A 98 12.55 -1.05 -15.89
CA PRO A 98 13.42 -1.94 -16.65
C PRO A 98 13.01 -3.38 -16.36
N ASP A 99 12.65 -4.11 -17.41
CA ASP A 99 12.34 -5.54 -17.33
C ASP A 99 13.52 -6.28 -16.69
N PRO A 100 13.32 -7.05 -15.61
CA PRO A 100 14.39 -7.87 -15.02
C PRO A 100 14.78 -9.07 -15.91
N GLU A 101 14.18 -9.20 -17.09
CA GLU A 101 14.21 -10.41 -17.91
C GLU A 101 14.70 -10.15 -19.34
N ALA A 102 15.68 -9.25 -19.51
CA ALA A 102 16.48 -9.24 -20.73
C ALA A 102 17.46 -10.43 -20.68
N PRO A 103 17.36 -11.44 -21.58
CA PRO A 103 18.41 -12.44 -21.71
C PRO A 103 19.65 -11.72 -22.28
N ALA A 104 20.73 -11.71 -21.51
CA ALA A 104 22.05 -11.42 -22.05
C ALA A 104 22.33 -12.48 -23.14
N GLY A 105 22.15 -12.08 -24.39
CA GLY A 105 22.37 -12.90 -25.56
C GLY A 105 23.80 -13.46 -25.56
N SER A 106 23.86 -14.76 -25.80
CA SER A 106 25.05 -15.58 -25.90
C SER A 106 26.00 -15.10 -27.00
N GLU A 107 27.25 -14.85 -26.64
CA GLU A 107 28.39 -15.02 -27.55
C GLU A 107 29.13 -16.27 -27.08
N GLU A 108 28.98 -17.38 -27.82
CA GLU A 108 29.72 -18.62 -27.59
C GLU A 108 30.80 -18.78 -28.67
N THR A 109 31.86 -19.49 -28.27
CA THR A 109 32.91 -20.17 -29.03
C THR A 109 34.25 -19.43 -29.23
N SER A 110 35.29 -19.90 -28.54
CA SER A 110 36.21 -20.88 -29.15
C SER A 110 37.29 -21.34 -28.15
N GLU A 111 37.40 -22.66 -28.00
CA GLU A 111 38.36 -23.42 -27.17
C GLU A 111 39.85 -23.21 -27.55
N ARG A 112 40.77 -23.28 -26.57
CA ARG A 112 41.59 -24.49 -26.30
C ARG A 112 42.68 -24.33 -25.21
N GLU A 113 42.72 -25.36 -24.36
CA GLU A 113 43.87 -26.05 -23.71
C GLU A 113 44.96 -25.25 -22.96
N ALA A 114 45.08 -25.50 -21.64
CA ALA A 114 45.96 -26.56 -21.11
C ALA A 114 45.93 -26.59 -19.56
N ALA A 115 45.59 -27.74 -18.99
CA ALA A 115 45.90 -28.12 -17.59
C ALA A 115 47.40 -28.52 -17.50
N PRO A 116 48.03 -28.89 -16.34
CA PRO A 116 47.39 -29.35 -15.10
C PRO A 116 48.15 -29.10 -13.75
N GLU A 117 47.53 -29.55 -12.64
CA GLU A 117 48.08 -29.94 -11.29
C GLU A 117 48.81 -28.84 -10.48
N SER A 118 48.81 -28.72 -9.16
CA SER A 118 48.56 -29.55 -7.97
C SER A 118 48.17 -28.55 -6.84
N ASP A 119 47.44 -28.86 -5.79
CA ASP A 119 47.91 -29.58 -4.60
C ASP A 119 46.75 -29.53 -3.58
N VAL A 120 46.61 -30.58 -2.77
CA VAL A 120 45.45 -30.85 -1.90
C VAL A 120 45.69 -30.26 -0.48
N PRO A 121 44.82 -30.50 0.53
CA PRO A 121 44.24 -29.49 1.41
C PRO A 121 44.92 -29.43 2.79
N ASP A 122 44.44 -28.59 3.73
CA ASP A 122 44.08 -29.02 5.10
C ASP A 122 43.52 -27.85 5.96
N HIS A 123 42.77 -28.25 6.98
CA HIS A 123 42.42 -27.55 8.23
C HIS A 123 41.02 -26.94 8.28
N GLU A 124 40.00 -27.73 8.63
CA GLU A 124 39.64 -28.23 9.98
C GLU A 124 39.21 -27.15 10.98
N ALA A 125 38.00 -27.39 11.52
CA ALA A 125 37.53 -27.11 12.87
C ALA A 125 37.29 -25.64 13.27
N SER A 126 36.27 -25.28 14.06
CA SER A 126 35.34 -26.05 14.87
C SER A 126 34.07 -25.24 15.13
N ALA A 127 32.99 -25.96 15.43
CA ALA A 127 31.82 -25.41 16.10
C ALA A 127 32.17 -24.89 17.50
N ASP A 128 31.58 -23.77 17.92
CA ASP A 128 31.31 -23.55 19.35
C ASP A 128 30.01 -22.78 19.54
N ALA A 129 29.19 -23.35 20.42
CA ALA A 129 27.90 -22.85 20.86
C ALA A 129 28.10 -21.74 21.90
N THR A 130 27.11 -20.86 22.09
CA THR A 130 26.56 -20.57 23.43
C THR A 130 25.40 -19.58 23.35
N ALA A 131 24.25 -20.01 23.88
CA ALA A 131 23.06 -19.21 24.10
C ALA A 131 23.20 -18.33 25.36
N PRO A 132 22.56 -17.15 25.44
CA PRO A 132 22.39 -16.46 26.71
C PRO A 132 21.07 -16.85 27.40
N LEU A 133 21.24 -17.65 28.45
CA LEU A 133 20.64 -17.60 29.80
C LEU A 133 19.29 -16.91 30.03
N GLU A 134 18.35 -17.70 30.53
CA GLU A 134 17.12 -17.30 31.23
C GLU A 134 17.38 -16.39 32.45
N ALA A 135 16.53 -15.39 32.64
CA ALA A 135 16.31 -14.74 33.93
C ALA A 135 14.85 -14.95 34.33
N ARG A 136 14.61 -16.00 35.12
CA ARG A 136 13.42 -16.14 35.97
C ARG A 136 13.84 -15.66 37.35
N ALA A 137 13.19 -14.61 37.83
CA ALA A 137 13.19 -14.24 39.23
C ALA A 137 11.72 -14.12 39.65
N ASP A 138 11.29 -15.15 40.38
CA ASP A 138 10.17 -15.13 41.29
C ASP A 138 10.34 -13.96 42.29
N ASP A 139 9.28 -13.18 42.51
CA ASP A 139 9.05 -12.61 43.84
C ASP A 139 7.55 -12.63 44.16
N ASP A 140 7.30 -13.26 45.28
CA ASP A 140 6.06 -13.63 45.92
C ASP A 140 5.54 -12.46 46.77
N HIS A 141 4.30 -12.01 46.54
CA HIS A 141 3.49 -11.47 47.64
C HIS A 141 1.98 -11.51 47.39
N SER A 142 1.35 -12.48 48.06
CA SER A 142 0.23 -12.29 49.00
C SER A 142 -1.09 -11.66 48.52
N THR A 143 -2.08 -12.54 48.31
CA THR A 143 -3.56 -12.40 48.35
C THR A 143 -4.14 -11.73 49.64
N PRO A 144 -5.47 -11.59 49.86
CA PRO A 144 -6.55 -10.94 49.08
C PRO A 144 -7.50 -10.05 49.98
N ALA A 145 -8.59 -9.54 49.38
CA ALA A 145 -9.91 -9.23 49.98
C ALA A 145 -10.09 -8.09 51.02
N LYS A 146 -10.97 -7.13 50.67
CA LYS A 146 -11.92 -6.42 51.56
C LYS A 146 -13.03 -5.84 50.67
N LEU A 147 -14.21 -6.46 50.70
CA LEU A 147 -15.43 -6.12 51.48
C LEU A 147 -16.22 -4.98 50.85
#